data_AF-H3CJD0-F1
#
_entry.id   AF-H3CJD0-F1
#
_cell.length_a   1.000
_cell.length_b   1.000
_cell.length_c   1.000
_cell.angle_alpha   90.00
_cell.angle_beta   90.00
_cell.angle_gamma   90.00
#
_symmetry.space_group_name_H-M   'P 1'
#
loop_
_entity.id
_entity.type
_entity.pdbx_description
1 polymer ?
#
loop_
_entity_poly.entity_id
_entity_poly.type
_entity_poly.pdbx_seq_one_letter_code
_entity_poly.pdbx_strand_id
1 'polypeptide(L)'
;VRRNILTLSTAEQQKFISYLNLAKNTMSADYVISTVTRAEMGENGERPMFSDINVYDLFVWMHYYVSRDAFLGGPGNVWTDIDFAHESAAFLPWHRVYLLHWENEIRKLTGDFNFTIPYWDWRDAQSCEVCTDALMGGRSSFNPNFISPASVFSAWKVICTQPEDYNNREALCNTTGEGPLLRNPGNHDPSRVRRLPTTADVEFVVNLPEYETESMDGFANRSFRNALEGFADPETGMSVLGQSTMHNALHIKGNGMTNACLLCCPFWHNQYHFFISIYERWLRTHQPPRTSYPRANAPIGHNDGYYMVPFMPLYRNGEYFLSNKALGYEYAYLLDPGQRFVQEFLTPYLQQAQDIWQWLLGAGILGAMVSIIIGLLAVLLRRKLKRNQRRKRASSYGERQPLLQSSSEEGSSSYQTTL
;
A
#
# COMPACT_ATOMS: atom_id res chain seq x y z
N VAL A 1 4.80 -10.27 0.48
CA VAL A 1 3.52 -10.86 0.97
C VAL A 1 2.56 -9.74 1.32
N ARG A 2 1.36 -9.73 0.73
CA ARG A 2 0.30 -8.75 1.03
C ARG A 2 -0.40 -9.15 2.33
N ARG A 3 -0.63 -8.21 3.23
CA ARG A 3 -1.17 -8.43 4.59
C ARG A 3 -2.45 -7.64 4.80
N ASN A 4 -3.28 -8.07 5.75
CA ASN A 4 -4.47 -7.33 6.14
C ASN A 4 -4.04 -6.01 6.81
N ILE A 5 -4.54 -4.88 6.33
CA ILE A 5 -4.22 -3.55 6.84
C ILE A 5 -4.50 -3.42 8.35
N LEU A 6 -5.53 -4.10 8.86
CA LEU A 6 -5.91 -4.08 10.28
C LEU A 6 -4.92 -4.84 11.17
N THR A 7 -4.06 -5.69 10.58
CA THR A 7 -3.05 -6.48 11.29
C THR A 7 -1.63 -5.92 11.14
N LEU A 8 -1.46 -4.85 10.37
CA LEU A 8 -0.19 -4.14 10.23
C LEU A 8 0.13 -3.37 11.51
N SER A 9 1.42 -3.20 11.79
CA SER A 9 1.87 -2.26 12.82
C SER A 9 1.51 -0.82 12.45
N THR A 10 1.43 0.08 13.44
CA THR A 10 1.16 1.50 13.20
C THR A 10 2.18 2.13 12.24
N ALA A 11 3.45 1.74 12.31
CA ALA A 11 4.49 2.23 11.41
C ALA A 11 4.26 1.75 9.96
N GLU A 12 3.88 0.49 9.76
CA GLU A 12 3.55 -0.05 8.43
C GLU A 12 2.29 0.61 7.84
N GLN A 13 1.27 0.86 8.67
CA GLN A 13 0.06 1.60 8.27
C GLN A 13 0.43 3.02 7.84
N GLN A 14 1.18 3.76 8.66
CA GLN A 14 1.61 5.11 8.34
C GLN A 14 2.46 5.15 7.07
N LYS A 15 3.40 4.21 6.90
CA LYS A 15 4.21 4.08 5.68
C LYS A 15 3.34 3.93 4.44
N PHE A 16 2.34 3.05 4.49
CA PHE A 16 1.40 2.87 3.40
C PHE A 16 0.66 4.17 3.06
N ILE A 17 0.09 4.87 4.05
CA ILE A 17 -0.59 6.15 3.83
C ILE A 17 0.36 7.22 3.27
N SER A 18 1.59 7.29 3.77
CA SER A 18 2.62 8.21 3.26
C SER A 18 2.99 7.92 1.81
N TYR A 19 3.11 6.64 1.42
CA TYR A 19 3.42 6.26 0.04
C TYR A 19 2.28 6.58 -0.92
N LEU A 20 1.02 6.38 -0.52
CA LEU A 20 -0.12 6.81 -1.31
C LEU A 20 -0.13 8.33 -1.51
N ASN A 21 0.12 9.08 -0.43
CA ASN A 21 0.18 10.53 -0.52
C ASN A 21 1.37 11.02 -1.37
N LEU A 22 2.52 10.34 -1.29
CA LEU A 22 3.66 10.63 -2.15
C LEU A 22 3.31 10.38 -3.62
N ALA A 23 2.68 9.25 -3.95
CA ALA A 23 2.23 8.93 -5.31
C ALA A 23 1.23 9.96 -5.86
N LYS A 24 0.32 10.48 -5.02
CA LYS A 24 -0.63 11.54 -5.40
C LYS A 24 0.04 12.89 -5.69
N ASN A 25 1.21 13.15 -5.10
CA ASN A 25 1.92 14.42 -5.22
C ASN A 25 3.17 14.35 -6.09
N THR A 26 3.45 13.21 -6.72
CA THR A 26 4.64 13.04 -7.58
C THR A 26 4.21 12.74 -9.02
N MET A 27 4.69 13.54 -9.97
CA MET A 27 4.46 13.31 -11.39
C MET A 27 5.09 11.99 -11.83
N SER A 28 4.35 11.24 -12.65
CA SER A 28 4.85 10.03 -13.29
C SER A 28 6.00 10.39 -14.23
N ALA A 29 7.13 9.70 -14.09
CA ALA A 29 8.28 9.87 -14.98
C ALA A 29 8.13 9.06 -16.28
N ASP A 30 7.37 7.97 -16.23
CA ASP A 30 7.28 6.98 -17.30
C ASP A 30 6.02 7.18 -18.18
N TYR A 31 4.99 7.86 -17.66
CA TYR A 31 3.67 7.92 -18.30
C TYR A 31 3.08 9.33 -18.32
N VAL A 32 2.43 9.64 -19.45
CA VAL A 32 1.54 10.79 -19.65
C VAL A 32 0.19 10.28 -20.15
N ILE A 33 -0.87 11.06 -19.95
CA ILE A 33 -2.22 10.67 -20.38
C ILE A 33 -2.68 11.46 -21.61
N SER A 34 -3.52 10.83 -22.42
CA SER A 34 -4.20 11.51 -23.53
C SER A 34 -5.34 12.37 -23.00
N THR A 35 -5.43 13.63 -23.45
CA THR A 35 -6.54 14.54 -23.09
C THR A 35 -7.60 14.66 -24.17
N VAL A 36 -7.36 14.08 -25.35
CA VAL A 36 -8.22 14.15 -26.54
C VAL A 36 -8.27 12.82 -27.28
N THR A 37 -9.10 12.73 -28.31
CA THR A 37 -9.21 11.54 -29.15
C THR A 37 -8.03 11.39 -30.12
N ARG A 38 -7.84 10.19 -30.66
CA ARG A 38 -6.85 9.94 -31.71
C ARG A 38 -7.07 10.80 -32.95
N ALA A 39 -8.33 11.04 -33.32
CA ALA A 39 -8.69 11.85 -34.48
C ALA A 39 -8.22 13.31 -34.33
N GLU A 40 -8.33 13.88 -33.13
CA GLU A 40 -7.87 15.23 -32.84
C GLU A 40 -6.35 15.35 -32.89
N MET A 41 -5.63 14.32 -32.41
CA MET A 41 -4.18 14.25 -32.54
C MET A 41 -3.68 14.07 -33.98
N GLY A 42 -4.59 13.81 -34.92
CA GLY A 42 -4.29 13.44 -36.30
C GLY A 42 -3.94 11.95 -36.44
N GLU A 43 -4.16 11.38 -37.63
CA GLU A 43 -4.01 9.93 -37.87
C GLU A 43 -2.59 9.40 -37.65
N ASN A 44 -1.57 10.27 -37.79
CA ASN A 44 -0.17 9.92 -37.54
C ASN A 44 0.41 10.59 -36.29
N GLY A 45 -0.39 11.35 -35.53
CA GLY A 45 0.06 12.01 -34.31
C GLY A 45 0.78 13.32 -34.56
N GLU A 46 0.37 14.03 -35.60
CA GLU A 46 0.88 15.34 -35.99
C GLU A 46 0.69 16.39 -34.89
N ARG A 47 -0.28 16.18 -33.99
CA ARG A 47 -0.59 17.07 -32.86
C ARG A 47 -0.68 16.25 -31.56
N PRO A 48 0.45 15.86 -30.95
CA PRO A 48 0.43 15.11 -29.71
C PRO A 48 -0.17 15.97 -28.59
N MET A 49 -1.24 15.48 -27.96
CA MET A 49 -1.96 16.20 -26.92
C MET A 49 -2.03 15.35 -25.65
N PHE A 50 -0.94 15.43 -24.89
CA PHE A 50 -0.77 14.70 -23.65
C PHE A 50 -0.64 15.65 -22.46
N SER A 51 -1.01 15.16 -21.28
CA SER A 51 -0.77 15.84 -20.02
C SER A 51 0.07 14.96 -19.10
N ASP A 52 1.02 15.59 -18.41
CA ASP A 52 1.64 15.01 -17.23
C ASP A 52 0.57 14.68 -16.18
N ILE A 53 0.79 13.59 -15.44
CA ILE A 53 -0.11 13.11 -14.40
C ILE A 53 0.70 12.58 -13.22
N ASN A 54 0.15 12.69 -12.00
CA ASN A 54 0.79 12.07 -10.84
C ASN A 54 0.59 10.55 -10.82
N VAL A 55 1.49 9.85 -10.12
CA VAL A 55 1.50 8.38 -10.07
C VAL A 55 0.18 7.83 -9.57
N TYR A 56 -0.51 8.46 -8.62
CA TYR A 56 -1.81 7.95 -8.16
C TYR A 56 -2.91 8.18 -9.21
N ASP A 57 -2.99 9.39 -9.77
CA ASP A 57 -4.03 9.76 -10.73
C ASP A 57 -3.87 9.06 -12.08
N LEU A 58 -2.67 8.58 -12.41
CA LEU A 58 -2.48 7.69 -13.56
C LEU A 58 -3.43 6.50 -13.47
N PHE A 59 -3.50 5.84 -12.31
CA PHE A 59 -4.33 4.65 -12.12
C PHE A 59 -5.82 4.99 -12.04
N VAL A 60 -6.16 6.15 -11.47
CA VAL A 60 -7.53 6.69 -11.56
C VAL A 60 -7.94 6.89 -13.03
N TRP A 61 -7.07 7.52 -13.84
CA TRP A 61 -7.34 7.78 -15.24
C TRP A 61 -7.41 6.50 -16.07
N MET A 62 -6.52 5.53 -15.84
CA MET A 62 -6.50 4.26 -16.57
C MET A 62 -7.82 3.50 -16.44
N HIS A 63 -8.39 3.47 -15.24
CA HIS A 63 -9.66 2.81 -15.00
C HIS A 63 -10.87 3.64 -15.47
N TYR A 64 -10.82 4.97 -15.36
CA TYR A 64 -11.79 5.81 -16.08
C TYR A 64 -11.79 5.50 -17.58
N TYR A 65 -10.60 5.35 -18.19
CA TYR A 65 -10.45 5.18 -19.61
C TYR A 65 -11.00 3.85 -20.14
N VAL A 66 -10.99 2.78 -19.34
CA VAL A 66 -11.57 1.47 -19.72
C VAL A 66 -13.08 1.41 -19.60
N SER A 67 -13.69 2.29 -18.80
CA SER A 67 -15.12 2.31 -18.51
C SER A 67 -15.86 3.52 -19.07
N ARG A 68 -15.19 4.35 -19.88
CA ARG A 68 -15.83 5.51 -20.51
C ARG A 68 -16.68 5.08 -21.72
N ASP A 69 -17.71 5.86 -22.02
CA ASP A 69 -18.52 5.66 -23.21
C ASP A 69 -17.71 5.90 -24.50
N ALA A 70 -18.01 5.18 -25.57
CA ALA A 70 -17.33 5.34 -26.85
C ALA A 70 -17.95 6.51 -27.64
N PHE A 71 -17.13 7.45 -28.09
CA PHE A 71 -17.60 8.59 -28.88
C PHE A 71 -17.95 8.16 -30.31
N LEU A 72 -19.12 8.55 -30.78
CA LEU A 72 -19.62 8.25 -32.13
C LEU A 72 -19.53 9.47 -33.06
N GLY A 73 -19.02 10.60 -32.57
CA GLY A 73 -18.93 11.87 -33.27
C GLY A 73 -20.17 12.73 -33.04
N GLY A 74 -19.95 13.98 -32.64
CA GLY A 74 -20.99 14.93 -32.24
C GLY A 74 -21.17 15.00 -30.71
N PRO A 75 -21.41 16.20 -30.14
CA PRO A 75 -21.63 16.42 -28.71
C PRO A 75 -22.67 15.46 -28.10
N GLY A 76 -22.25 14.66 -27.11
CA GLY A 76 -23.13 13.74 -26.38
C GLY A 76 -23.57 12.51 -27.18
N ASN A 77 -23.11 12.36 -28.43
CA ASN A 77 -23.38 11.18 -29.24
C ASN A 77 -22.38 10.08 -28.91
N VAL A 78 -22.77 9.21 -27.98
CA VAL A 78 -21.92 8.15 -27.45
C VAL A 78 -22.61 6.79 -27.51
N TRP A 79 -21.80 5.75 -27.58
CA TRP A 79 -22.21 4.37 -27.30
C TRP A 79 -21.88 4.06 -25.84
N THR A 80 -22.91 3.85 -25.02
CA THR A 80 -22.81 3.55 -23.58
C THR A 80 -22.60 2.07 -23.28
N ASP A 81 -22.27 1.74 -22.04
CA ASP A 81 -22.23 0.35 -21.55
C ASP A 81 -21.19 -0.53 -22.29
N ILE A 82 -20.11 0.09 -22.78
CA ILE A 82 -18.90 -0.60 -23.24
C ILE A 82 -17.85 -0.47 -22.16
N ASP A 83 -17.45 -1.60 -21.59
CA ASP A 83 -16.38 -1.66 -20.58
C ASP A 83 -15.32 -2.68 -21.03
N PHE A 84 -14.05 -2.39 -20.75
CA PHE A 84 -12.90 -3.25 -21.10
C PHE A 84 -12.29 -3.97 -19.88
N ALA A 85 -12.81 -3.71 -18.67
CA ALA A 85 -12.29 -4.16 -17.39
C ALA A 85 -13.38 -4.67 -16.43
N HIS A 86 -14.67 -4.53 -16.73
CA HIS A 86 -15.80 -4.97 -15.91
C HIS A 86 -16.85 -5.70 -16.74
N GLU A 87 -17.83 -6.25 -16.05
CA GLU A 87 -19.03 -6.91 -16.56
C GLU A 87 -18.77 -8.16 -17.39
N SER A 88 -17.52 -8.59 -17.55
CA SER A 88 -17.18 -9.78 -18.34
C SER A 88 -15.80 -10.35 -17.96
N ALA A 89 -15.37 -11.39 -18.66
CA ALA A 89 -14.29 -12.30 -18.30
C ALA A 89 -12.95 -11.63 -17.93
N ALA A 90 -12.60 -10.48 -18.51
CA ALA A 90 -11.37 -9.77 -18.14
C ALA A 90 -11.40 -9.11 -16.75
N PHE A 91 -12.53 -9.05 -16.05
CA PHE A 91 -12.65 -8.37 -14.75
C PHE A 91 -11.54 -8.73 -13.76
N LEU A 92 -11.31 -10.03 -13.53
CA LEU A 92 -10.31 -10.50 -12.56
C LEU A 92 -8.86 -10.36 -13.07
N PRO A 93 -8.52 -10.78 -14.31
CA PRO A 93 -7.18 -10.56 -14.86
C PRO A 93 -6.78 -9.09 -14.97
N TRP A 94 -7.69 -8.23 -15.44
CA TRP A 94 -7.42 -6.81 -15.62
C TRP A 94 -7.07 -6.13 -14.30
N HIS A 95 -7.92 -6.32 -13.29
CA HIS A 95 -7.68 -5.73 -11.97
C HIS A 95 -6.45 -6.32 -11.28
N ARG A 96 -6.12 -7.59 -11.54
CA ARG A 96 -4.86 -8.17 -11.06
C ARG A 96 -3.64 -7.45 -11.64
N VAL A 97 -3.62 -7.19 -12.95
CA VAL A 97 -2.54 -6.44 -13.60
C VAL A 97 -2.51 -4.99 -13.12
N TYR A 98 -3.67 -4.36 -13.00
CA TYR A 98 -3.82 -3.00 -12.44
C TYR A 98 -3.12 -2.86 -11.10
N LEU A 99 -3.41 -3.77 -10.15
CA LEU A 99 -2.80 -3.73 -8.82
C LEU A 99 -1.31 -4.03 -8.82
N LEU A 100 -0.85 -4.95 -9.68
CA LEU A 100 0.58 -5.24 -9.81
C LEU A 100 1.34 -4.06 -10.38
N HIS A 101 0.79 -3.44 -11.41
CA HIS A 101 1.39 -2.28 -12.05
C HIS A 101 1.46 -1.10 -11.06
N TRP A 102 0.38 -0.85 -10.32
CA TRP A 102 0.34 0.21 -9.32
C TRP A 102 1.32 -0.01 -8.17
N GLU A 103 1.36 -1.22 -7.61
CA GLU A 103 2.33 -1.59 -6.58
C GLU A 103 3.77 -1.41 -7.08
N ASN A 104 4.03 -1.75 -8.34
CA ASN A 104 5.35 -1.58 -8.95
C ASN A 104 5.73 -0.11 -9.15
N GLU A 105 4.81 0.75 -9.60
CA GLU A 105 5.09 2.18 -9.74
C GLU A 105 5.34 2.86 -8.39
N ILE A 106 4.66 2.46 -7.32
CA ILE A 106 4.96 2.94 -5.96
C ILE A 106 6.32 2.43 -5.48
N ARG A 107 6.68 1.17 -5.74
CA ARG A 107 8.02 0.62 -5.41
C ARG A 107 9.12 1.41 -6.10
N LYS A 108 8.98 1.68 -7.40
CA LYS A 108 9.93 2.51 -8.16
C LYS A 108 10.05 3.92 -7.57
N LEU A 109 8.91 4.58 -7.32
CA LEU A 109 8.85 5.93 -6.77
C LEU A 109 9.54 6.04 -5.41
N THR A 110 9.36 5.04 -4.55
CA THR A 110 9.84 5.07 -3.16
C THR A 110 11.23 4.46 -2.98
N GLY A 111 11.71 3.68 -3.95
CA GLY A 111 12.89 2.84 -3.82
C GLY A 111 12.71 1.63 -2.90
N ASP A 112 11.52 1.42 -2.34
CA ASP A 112 11.21 0.29 -1.47
C ASP A 112 10.60 -0.86 -2.27
N PHE A 113 11.45 -1.70 -2.86
CA PHE A 113 11.00 -2.86 -3.65
C PHE A 113 10.35 -3.99 -2.83
N ASN A 114 10.43 -3.93 -1.50
CA ASN A 114 9.71 -4.86 -0.62
C ASN A 114 8.31 -4.38 -0.26
N PHE A 115 7.95 -3.15 -0.63
CA PHE A 115 6.63 -2.59 -0.38
C PHE A 115 5.53 -3.47 -1.00
N THR A 116 4.46 -3.71 -0.25
CA THR A 116 3.26 -4.35 -0.78
C THR A 116 2.04 -3.56 -0.32
N ILE A 117 1.05 -3.49 -1.19
CA ILE A 117 -0.21 -2.83 -0.87
C ILE A 117 -1.06 -3.81 -0.04
N PRO A 118 -1.49 -3.40 1.15
CA PRO A 118 -2.29 -4.25 2.02
C PRO A 118 -3.71 -4.43 1.48
N TYR A 119 -4.39 -5.47 1.95
CA TYR A 119 -5.81 -5.68 1.68
C TYR A 119 -6.65 -5.35 2.91
N TRP A 120 -7.93 -5.06 2.70
CA TRP A 120 -8.92 -5.03 3.77
C TRP A 120 -9.82 -6.26 3.64
N ASP A 121 -9.73 -7.16 4.62
CA ASP A 121 -10.65 -8.28 4.74
C ASP A 121 -12.00 -7.74 5.26
N TRP A 122 -12.92 -7.51 4.33
CA TRP A 122 -14.22 -6.91 4.61
C TRP A 122 -15.29 -7.94 4.98
N ARG A 123 -14.94 -9.25 5.04
CA ARG A 123 -15.90 -10.30 5.38
C ARG A 123 -16.48 -10.05 6.75
N ASP A 124 -17.80 -10.14 6.84
CA ASP A 124 -18.56 -9.98 8.08
C ASP A 124 -18.46 -8.58 8.72
N ALA A 125 -17.81 -7.63 8.03
CA ALA A 125 -17.74 -6.24 8.47
C ALA A 125 -19.14 -5.63 8.49
N GLN A 126 -19.44 -4.88 9.54
CA GLN A 126 -20.74 -4.19 9.66
C GLN A 126 -20.68 -2.77 9.09
N SER A 127 -19.51 -2.15 9.16
CA SER A 127 -19.22 -0.78 8.75
C SER A 127 -17.83 -0.68 8.12
N CYS A 128 -17.43 0.51 7.68
CA CYS A 128 -16.09 0.74 7.16
C CYS A 128 -15.06 0.85 8.29
N GLU A 129 -14.45 -0.27 8.68
CA GLU A 129 -13.44 -0.34 9.75
C GLU A 129 -12.15 0.41 9.41
N VAL A 130 -11.83 0.53 8.12
CA VAL A 130 -10.66 1.27 7.62
C VAL A 130 -10.89 2.78 7.46
N CYS A 131 -12.13 3.25 7.65
CA CYS A 131 -12.49 4.68 7.55
C CYS A 131 -12.19 5.41 8.87
N THR A 132 -10.91 5.47 9.22
CA THR A 132 -10.39 6.19 10.39
C THR A 132 -9.27 7.14 9.97
N ASP A 133 -9.02 8.18 10.77
CA ASP A 133 -7.98 9.18 10.44
C ASP A 133 -6.56 8.61 10.39
N ALA A 134 -6.33 7.48 11.06
CA ALA A 134 -5.07 6.74 11.00
C ALA A 134 -4.90 5.94 9.69
N LEU A 135 -6.00 5.64 8.99
CA LEU A 135 -6.04 4.83 7.78
C LEU A 135 -6.65 5.65 6.63
N MET A 136 -7.80 5.26 6.11
CA MET A 136 -8.40 5.82 4.88
C MET A 136 -9.14 7.15 5.09
N GLY A 137 -8.99 7.76 6.27
CA GLY A 137 -9.68 8.97 6.70
C GLY A 137 -11.02 8.69 7.39
N GLY A 138 -11.30 9.42 8.47
CA GLY A 138 -12.58 9.38 9.15
C GLY A 138 -13.68 10.15 8.40
N ARG A 139 -14.91 10.05 8.87
CA ARG A 139 -16.01 10.91 8.44
C ARG A 139 -15.84 12.29 9.06
N SER A 140 -15.98 13.35 8.27
CA SER A 140 -15.90 14.72 8.79
C SER A 140 -17.09 15.04 9.69
N SER A 141 -16.82 15.69 10.82
CA SER A 141 -17.85 16.19 11.74
C SER A 141 -18.60 17.41 11.20
N PHE A 142 -18.00 18.13 10.24
CA PHE A 142 -18.60 19.32 9.63
C PHE A 142 -19.56 18.97 8.49
N ASN A 143 -19.23 17.93 7.71
CA ASN A 143 -20.08 17.44 6.64
C ASN A 143 -19.89 15.93 6.49
N PRO A 144 -20.95 15.12 6.65
CA PRO A 144 -20.86 13.66 6.58
C PRO A 144 -20.40 13.10 5.23
N ASN A 145 -20.43 13.89 4.16
CA ASN A 145 -19.98 13.50 2.82
C ASN A 145 -18.48 13.77 2.59
N PHE A 146 -17.80 14.46 3.50
CA PHE A 146 -16.36 14.73 3.36
C PHE A 146 -15.52 13.86 4.29
N ILE A 147 -14.26 13.69 3.89
CA ILE A 147 -13.23 13.10 4.74
C ILE A 147 -12.86 14.08 5.86
N SER A 148 -12.63 13.55 7.05
CA SER A 148 -12.16 14.31 8.22
C SER A 148 -10.88 15.08 7.89
N PRO A 149 -10.78 16.39 8.25
CA PRO A 149 -9.58 17.20 8.04
C PRO A 149 -8.31 16.70 8.72
N ALA A 150 -8.44 15.75 9.66
CA ALA A 150 -7.28 15.13 10.32
C ALA A 150 -6.59 14.07 9.44
N SER A 151 -7.22 13.63 8.34
CA SER A 151 -6.63 12.72 7.37
C SER A 151 -6.02 13.48 6.20
N VAL A 152 -4.86 13.03 5.72
CA VAL A 152 -4.21 13.60 4.52
C VAL A 152 -5.11 13.58 3.29
N PHE A 153 -6.04 12.63 3.22
CA PHE A 153 -6.95 12.47 2.10
C PHE A 153 -8.01 13.56 2.00
N SER A 154 -8.27 14.33 3.05
CA SER A 154 -9.20 15.48 2.95
C SER A 154 -8.68 16.58 2.02
N ALA A 155 -7.36 16.64 1.80
CA ALA A 155 -6.73 17.62 0.91
C ALA A 155 -6.69 17.16 -0.56
N TRP A 156 -7.05 15.90 -0.84
CA TRP A 156 -6.97 15.35 -2.18
C TRP A 156 -8.07 15.91 -3.08
N LYS A 157 -7.69 16.17 -4.34
CA LYS A 157 -8.63 16.49 -5.40
C LYS A 157 -8.88 15.28 -6.29
N VAL A 158 -10.12 15.08 -6.69
CA VAL A 158 -10.52 14.03 -7.64
C VAL A 158 -10.34 14.49 -9.08
N ILE A 159 -10.23 13.53 -9.99
CA ILE A 159 -10.28 13.73 -11.44
C ILE A 159 -11.28 12.72 -12.02
N CYS A 160 -11.68 12.91 -13.28
CA CYS A 160 -12.49 11.92 -14.01
C CYS A 160 -13.87 11.63 -13.38
N THR A 161 -14.52 12.65 -12.82
CA THR A 161 -15.84 12.57 -12.16
C THR A 161 -17.00 13.11 -12.99
N GLN A 162 -16.75 13.67 -14.18
CA GLN A 162 -17.77 14.36 -14.98
C GLN A 162 -18.01 13.67 -16.34
N PRO A 163 -18.47 12.40 -16.38
CA PRO A 163 -18.63 11.65 -17.62
C PRO A 163 -19.57 12.33 -18.62
N GLU A 164 -20.68 12.91 -18.15
CA GLU A 164 -21.62 13.63 -19.01
C GLU A 164 -20.96 14.85 -19.69
N ASP A 165 -20.12 15.60 -18.98
CA ASP A 165 -19.39 16.74 -19.56
C ASP A 165 -18.34 16.28 -20.57
N TYR A 166 -17.65 15.18 -20.31
CA TYR A 166 -16.69 14.59 -21.26
C TYR A 166 -17.38 14.14 -22.54
N ASN A 167 -18.51 13.44 -22.41
CA ASN A 167 -19.33 12.98 -23.52
C ASN A 167 -19.87 14.14 -24.34
N ASN A 168 -20.40 15.18 -23.68
CA ASN A 168 -20.92 16.37 -24.35
C ASN A 168 -19.84 17.17 -25.09
N ARG A 169 -18.58 17.09 -24.65
CA ARG A 169 -17.46 17.80 -25.29
C ARG A 169 -16.62 16.93 -26.22
N GLU A 170 -16.93 15.64 -26.31
CA GLU A 170 -16.07 14.63 -26.97
C GLU A 170 -14.61 14.67 -26.48
N ALA A 171 -14.42 15.01 -25.21
CA ALA A 171 -13.11 15.19 -24.61
C ALA A 171 -12.79 14.06 -23.62
N LEU A 172 -11.51 13.74 -23.42
CA LEU A 172 -11.12 12.81 -22.38
C LEU A 172 -10.90 13.55 -21.06
N CYS A 173 -11.06 12.83 -19.94
CA CYS A 173 -10.63 13.32 -18.64
C CYS A 173 -9.17 13.83 -18.69
N ASN A 174 -8.94 15.00 -18.10
CA ASN A 174 -7.63 15.61 -17.96
C ASN A 174 -7.18 15.61 -16.48
N THR A 175 -6.09 16.29 -16.16
CA THR A 175 -5.52 16.35 -14.80
C THR A 175 -6.04 17.49 -13.93
N THR A 176 -7.08 18.21 -14.39
CA THR A 176 -7.68 19.30 -13.63
C THR A 176 -8.50 18.72 -12.49
N GLY A 177 -8.20 19.14 -11.26
CA GLY A 177 -8.94 18.67 -10.09
C GLY A 177 -10.40 19.17 -10.07
N GLU A 178 -11.34 18.24 -9.90
CA GLU A 178 -12.79 18.47 -10.04
C GLU A 178 -13.54 18.60 -8.72
N GLY A 179 -12.83 18.56 -7.59
CA GLY A 179 -13.41 18.70 -6.26
C GLY A 179 -12.70 17.87 -5.21
N PRO A 180 -13.15 17.92 -3.94
CA PRO A 180 -12.62 17.07 -2.88
C PRO A 180 -13.11 15.63 -3.00
N LEU A 181 -12.49 14.71 -2.26
CA LEU A 181 -13.03 13.37 -2.08
C LEU A 181 -14.37 13.40 -1.34
N LEU A 182 -15.36 12.77 -1.94
CA LEU A 182 -16.66 12.52 -1.33
C LEU A 182 -16.71 11.08 -0.83
N ARG A 183 -17.19 10.87 0.40
CA ARG A 183 -17.42 9.53 0.96
C ARG A 183 -18.39 9.59 2.13
N ASN A 184 -19.44 8.77 2.09
CA ASN A 184 -20.42 8.68 3.18
C ASN A 184 -20.80 7.22 3.46
N PRO A 185 -19.92 6.43 4.09
CA PRO A 185 -20.17 5.01 4.32
C PRO A 185 -21.40 4.80 5.19
N GLY A 186 -22.29 3.91 4.76
CA GLY A 186 -23.55 3.64 5.47
C GLY A 186 -24.74 4.48 5.01
N ASN A 187 -24.55 5.50 4.17
CA ASN A 187 -25.64 6.29 3.56
C ASN A 187 -26.00 5.79 2.14
N HIS A 188 -25.91 4.48 1.91
CA HIS A 188 -26.22 3.85 0.64
C HIS A 188 -27.71 3.53 0.53
N ASP A 189 -28.20 3.32 -0.68
CA ASP A 189 -29.53 2.77 -0.92
C ASP A 189 -29.60 1.30 -0.44
N PRO A 190 -30.37 0.99 0.62
CA PRO A 190 -30.45 -0.37 1.15
C PRO A 190 -31.18 -1.35 0.21
N SER A 191 -31.94 -0.83 -0.77
CA SER A 191 -32.59 -1.66 -1.77
C SER A 191 -31.59 -2.20 -2.79
N ARG A 192 -30.54 -1.43 -3.09
CA ARG A 192 -29.44 -1.83 -3.98
C ARG A 192 -28.41 -2.70 -3.28
N VAL A 193 -28.02 -2.37 -2.05
CA VAL A 193 -27.12 -3.21 -1.24
C VAL A 193 -27.66 -3.36 0.17
N ARG A 194 -27.98 -4.60 0.53
CA ARG A 194 -28.60 -4.93 1.82
C ARG A 194 -27.60 -5.01 2.96
N ARG A 195 -26.43 -5.59 2.70
CA ARG A 195 -25.37 -5.85 3.68
C ARG A 195 -23.99 -5.90 3.01
N LEU A 196 -22.93 -5.76 3.80
CA LEU A 196 -21.60 -6.13 3.32
C LEU A 196 -21.54 -7.67 3.18
N PRO A 197 -20.68 -8.19 2.29
CA PRO A 197 -20.65 -9.63 2.07
C PRO A 197 -20.01 -10.36 3.26
N THR A 198 -20.51 -11.56 3.51
CA THR A 198 -20.12 -12.39 4.66
C THR A 198 -19.05 -13.40 4.29
N THR A 199 -18.49 -14.07 5.29
CA THR A 199 -17.66 -15.25 5.05
C THR A 199 -18.43 -16.32 4.26
N ALA A 200 -19.71 -16.55 4.56
CA ALA A 200 -20.52 -17.55 3.87
C ALA A 200 -20.71 -17.22 2.38
N ASP A 201 -20.92 -15.94 2.05
CA ASP A 201 -21.01 -15.47 0.66
C ASP A 201 -19.72 -15.79 -0.11
N VAL A 202 -18.55 -15.48 0.49
CA VAL A 202 -17.25 -15.79 -0.11
C VAL A 202 -17.06 -17.29 -0.30
N GLU A 203 -17.43 -18.11 0.68
CA GLU A 203 -17.35 -19.57 0.56
C GLU A 203 -18.23 -20.10 -0.58
N PHE A 204 -19.47 -19.62 -0.70
CA PHE A 204 -20.36 -20.02 -1.78
C PHE A 204 -19.78 -19.64 -3.14
N VAL A 205 -19.39 -18.37 -3.31
CA VAL A 205 -18.85 -17.87 -4.58
C VAL A 205 -17.59 -18.62 -4.98
N VAL A 206 -16.66 -18.85 -4.05
CA VAL A 206 -15.44 -19.61 -4.31
C VAL A 206 -15.72 -21.04 -4.76
N ASN A 207 -16.86 -21.63 -4.37
CA ASN A 207 -17.24 -23.00 -4.75
C ASN A 207 -18.00 -23.08 -6.09
N LEU A 208 -18.24 -21.96 -6.78
CA LEU A 208 -18.78 -22.00 -8.15
C LEU A 208 -17.73 -22.61 -9.10
N PRO A 209 -18.05 -23.68 -9.85
CA PRO A 209 -17.04 -24.42 -10.61
C PRO A 209 -16.58 -23.72 -11.89
N GLU A 210 -17.47 -22.95 -12.52
CA GLU A 210 -17.21 -22.30 -13.79
C GLU A 210 -16.67 -20.89 -13.58
N TYR A 211 -15.54 -20.57 -14.22
CA TYR A 211 -14.99 -19.22 -14.21
C TYR A 211 -15.99 -18.20 -14.75
N GLU A 212 -16.58 -18.55 -15.90
CA GLU A 212 -17.52 -17.77 -16.66
C GLU A 212 -18.55 -18.71 -17.31
N THR A 213 -19.78 -18.23 -17.51
CA THR A 213 -20.86 -19.02 -18.13
C THR A 213 -21.43 -18.31 -19.36
N GLU A 214 -22.47 -18.90 -19.95
CA GLU A 214 -23.18 -18.34 -21.11
C GLU A 214 -23.66 -16.90 -20.82
N SER A 215 -23.80 -16.10 -21.88
CA SER A 215 -23.87 -14.62 -21.91
C SER A 215 -22.54 -13.89 -21.68
N MET A 216 -21.66 -14.40 -20.81
CA MET A 216 -20.34 -13.81 -20.51
C MET A 216 -20.41 -12.31 -20.15
N ASP A 217 -21.52 -11.89 -19.55
CA ASP A 217 -21.83 -10.50 -19.21
C ASP A 217 -22.33 -10.38 -17.74
N GLY A 218 -22.86 -9.23 -17.33
CA GLY A 218 -23.47 -9.03 -16.01
C GLY A 218 -24.69 -9.94 -15.70
N PHE A 219 -25.26 -10.61 -16.70
CA PHE A 219 -26.41 -11.51 -16.56
C PHE A 219 -26.01 -12.99 -16.49
N ALA A 220 -24.71 -13.30 -16.53
CA ALA A 220 -24.20 -14.66 -16.49
C ALA A 220 -24.59 -15.37 -15.18
N ASN A 221 -25.32 -16.47 -15.28
CA ASN A 221 -25.76 -17.27 -14.14
C ASN A 221 -24.73 -18.34 -13.78
N ARG A 222 -24.51 -18.56 -12.49
CA ARG A 222 -23.55 -19.54 -11.94
C ARG A 222 -22.11 -19.31 -12.41
N SER A 223 -21.79 -18.07 -12.79
CA SER A 223 -20.44 -17.62 -13.14
C SER A 223 -19.71 -17.15 -11.89
N PHE A 224 -18.54 -17.73 -11.61
CA PHE A 224 -17.67 -17.28 -10.52
C PHE A 224 -17.30 -15.81 -10.68
N ARG A 225 -16.88 -15.41 -11.88
CA ARG A 225 -16.53 -14.00 -12.19
C ARG A 225 -17.69 -13.09 -11.87
N ASN A 226 -18.90 -13.39 -12.39
CA ASN A 226 -20.06 -12.52 -12.23
C ASN A 226 -20.56 -12.43 -10.79
N ALA A 227 -20.52 -13.55 -10.05
CA ALA A 227 -20.88 -13.58 -8.63
C ALA A 227 -19.86 -12.84 -7.75
N LEU A 228 -18.56 -12.96 -8.04
CA LEU A 228 -17.53 -12.23 -7.31
C LEU A 228 -17.57 -10.72 -7.61
N GLU A 229 -17.77 -10.35 -8.88
CA GLU A 229 -17.93 -8.97 -9.31
C GLU A 229 -19.13 -8.30 -8.64
N GLY A 230 -20.23 -9.04 -8.50
CA GLY A 230 -21.35 -8.64 -7.66
C GLY A 230 -22.64 -8.30 -8.40
N PHE A 231 -22.83 -8.88 -9.59
CA PHE A 231 -24.11 -8.83 -10.31
C PHE A 231 -24.97 -10.09 -10.07
N ALA A 232 -24.42 -11.12 -9.44
CA ALA A 232 -25.16 -12.31 -9.03
C ALA A 232 -25.28 -12.42 -7.51
N ASP A 233 -26.35 -13.07 -7.06
CA ASP A 233 -26.61 -13.38 -5.67
C ASP A 233 -25.53 -14.36 -5.15
N PRO A 234 -24.76 -14.01 -4.10
CA PRO A 234 -23.73 -14.89 -3.57
C PRO A 234 -24.28 -16.05 -2.73
N GLU A 235 -25.59 -16.23 -2.64
CA GLU A 235 -26.24 -17.39 -2.01
C GLU A 235 -26.78 -18.39 -3.04
N THR A 236 -27.05 -17.94 -4.27
CA THR A 236 -27.64 -18.78 -5.34
C THR A 236 -26.84 -18.85 -6.63
N GLY A 237 -25.95 -17.89 -6.85
CA GLY A 237 -25.16 -17.72 -8.07
C GLY A 237 -25.98 -17.16 -9.25
N MET A 238 -27.23 -16.74 -9.03
CA MET A 238 -28.10 -16.24 -10.09
C MET A 238 -27.97 -14.72 -10.23
N SER A 239 -27.95 -14.18 -11.45
CA SER A 239 -27.91 -12.74 -11.71
C SER A 239 -29.10 -12.03 -11.06
N VAL A 240 -28.88 -10.90 -10.38
CA VAL A 240 -29.93 -10.13 -9.72
C VAL A 240 -29.92 -8.68 -10.20
N LEU A 241 -30.94 -8.32 -10.98
CA LEU A 241 -31.10 -6.97 -11.49
C LEU A 241 -31.37 -5.98 -10.34
N GLY A 242 -30.69 -4.82 -10.40
CA GLY A 242 -30.90 -3.71 -9.46
C GLY A 242 -30.25 -3.91 -8.09
N GLN A 243 -29.67 -5.08 -7.82
CA GLN A 243 -28.88 -5.31 -6.61
C GLN A 243 -27.38 -5.33 -6.94
N SER A 244 -26.59 -5.00 -5.94
CA SER A 244 -25.14 -5.06 -5.98
C SER A 244 -24.69 -5.86 -4.77
N THR A 245 -24.05 -6.98 -5.04
CA THR A 245 -23.48 -7.90 -4.04
C THR A 245 -21.97 -7.79 -4.15
N MET A 246 -21.20 -8.62 -3.44
CA MET A 246 -19.83 -8.81 -3.91
C MET A 246 -18.93 -7.58 -3.77
N HIS A 247 -18.04 -7.47 -4.74
CA HIS A 247 -17.27 -6.28 -5.03
C HIS A 247 -18.17 -5.04 -5.26
N ASN A 248 -19.28 -5.16 -6.00
CA ASN A 248 -20.19 -4.03 -6.26
C ASN A 248 -20.89 -3.49 -4.99
N ALA A 249 -21.19 -4.34 -4.00
CA ALA A 249 -21.77 -3.92 -2.72
C ALA A 249 -20.83 -2.98 -1.96
N LEU A 250 -19.53 -3.27 -2.03
CA LEU A 250 -18.48 -2.47 -1.40
C LEU A 250 -18.31 -1.11 -2.09
N HIS A 251 -18.47 -1.08 -3.42
CA HIS A 251 -18.55 0.15 -4.23
C HIS A 251 -19.65 1.09 -3.75
N ILE A 252 -20.85 0.57 -3.58
CA ILE A 252 -21.99 1.40 -3.23
C ILE A 252 -21.97 1.78 -1.73
N LYS A 253 -21.68 0.82 -0.86
CA LYS A 253 -21.69 1.04 0.60
C LYS A 253 -20.56 1.93 1.08
N GLY A 254 -19.41 1.94 0.39
CA GLY A 254 -18.28 2.80 0.68
C GLY A 254 -18.49 4.28 0.33
N ASN A 255 -19.13 4.56 -0.81
CA ASN A 255 -19.25 5.92 -1.33
C ASN A 255 -20.51 6.64 -0.85
N GLY A 256 -21.64 5.93 -0.70
CA GLY A 256 -22.94 6.53 -0.36
C GLY A 256 -23.57 7.36 -1.49
N MET A 257 -22.87 7.59 -2.61
CA MET A 257 -23.38 8.22 -3.84
C MET A 257 -22.84 7.50 -5.08
N THR A 258 -23.67 7.37 -6.12
CA THR A 258 -23.40 6.58 -7.33
C THR A 258 -22.49 7.26 -8.35
N ASN A 259 -22.25 8.59 -8.25
CA ASN A 259 -21.66 9.38 -9.34
C ASN A 259 -20.30 10.03 -9.03
N ALA A 260 -19.65 9.74 -7.91
CA ALA A 260 -18.34 10.30 -7.59
C ALA A 260 -17.27 9.21 -7.77
N CYS A 261 -16.51 9.26 -8.88
CA CYS A 261 -15.32 8.45 -9.21
C CYS A 261 -15.02 7.33 -8.19
N LEU A 262 -15.53 6.13 -8.51
CA LEU A 262 -15.43 4.88 -7.73
C LEU A 262 -13.98 4.40 -7.48
N LEU A 263 -12.98 5.17 -7.87
CA LEU A 263 -11.55 4.90 -7.68
C LEU A 263 -10.73 6.02 -7.08
N CYS A 264 -11.27 7.23 -7.06
CA CYS A 264 -10.52 8.38 -6.59
C CYS A 264 -10.22 8.26 -5.09
N CYS A 265 -10.99 7.45 -4.36
CA CYS A 265 -10.76 7.18 -2.94
C CYS A 265 -9.68 6.09 -2.71
N PRO A 266 -8.68 6.34 -1.86
CA PRO A 266 -7.69 5.33 -1.42
C PRO A 266 -8.29 4.03 -0.88
N PHE A 267 -9.52 4.12 -0.37
CA PHE A 267 -10.33 3.01 0.12
C PHE A 267 -10.48 1.85 -0.88
N TRP A 268 -10.59 2.16 -2.17
CA TRP A 268 -10.87 1.18 -3.22
C TRP A 268 -9.75 0.16 -3.41
N HIS A 269 -8.53 0.63 -3.29
CA HIS A 269 -7.33 -0.17 -3.49
C HIS A 269 -7.25 -1.36 -2.52
N ASN A 270 -7.57 -1.15 -1.25
CA ASN A 270 -7.57 -2.23 -0.26
C ASN A 270 -8.68 -3.27 -0.52
N GLN A 271 -9.80 -2.84 -1.09
CA GLN A 271 -10.86 -3.75 -1.50
C GLN A 271 -10.45 -4.58 -2.70
N TYR A 272 -9.81 -3.94 -3.69
CA TYR A 272 -9.35 -4.63 -4.88
C TYR A 272 -8.31 -5.71 -4.53
N HIS A 273 -7.42 -5.43 -3.58
CA HIS A 273 -6.48 -6.45 -3.14
C HIS A 273 -7.18 -7.66 -2.52
N PHE A 274 -8.29 -7.47 -1.80
CA PHE A 274 -8.98 -8.60 -1.16
C PHE A 274 -9.77 -9.46 -2.16
N PHE A 275 -10.54 -8.91 -3.10
CA PHE A 275 -11.26 -9.77 -4.06
C PHE A 275 -10.30 -10.49 -5.03
N ILE A 276 -9.14 -9.91 -5.39
CA ILE A 276 -8.10 -10.65 -6.14
C ILE A 276 -7.52 -11.81 -5.31
N SER A 277 -7.53 -11.72 -3.97
CA SER A 277 -7.17 -12.85 -3.12
C SER A 277 -8.23 -13.97 -3.16
N ILE A 278 -9.51 -13.62 -3.31
CA ILE A 278 -10.61 -14.58 -3.53
C ILE A 278 -10.45 -15.28 -4.88
N TYR A 279 -10.06 -14.54 -5.92
CA TYR A 279 -9.73 -15.12 -7.22
C TYR A 279 -8.57 -16.13 -7.15
N GLU A 280 -7.50 -15.81 -6.41
CA GLU A 280 -6.43 -16.78 -6.17
C GLU A 280 -6.93 -18.03 -5.44
N ARG A 281 -7.82 -17.84 -4.46
CA ARG A 281 -8.42 -18.98 -3.75
C ARG A 281 -9.22 -19.87 -4.70
N TRP A 282 -10.02 -19.28 -5.58
CA TRP A 282 -10.77 -20.02 -6.60
C TRP A 282 -9.86 -20.80 -7.55
N LEU A 283 -8.77 -20.18 -8.04
CA LEU A 283 -7.78 -20.84 -8.90
C LEU A 283 -7.14 -22.05 -8.22
N ARG A 284 -6.86 -21.97 -6.91
CA ARG A 284 -6.31 -23.10 -6.13
C ARG A 284 -7.30 -24.21 -5.90
N THR A 285 -8.55 -23.86 -5.63
CA THR A 285 -9.63 -24.83 -5.39
C THR A 285 -9.96 -25.61 -6.65
N HIS A 286 -10.10 -24.91 -7.79
CA HIS A 286 -10.61 -25.52 -9.02
C HIS A 286 -9.54 -26.01 -9.98
N GLN A 287 -8.32 -25.43 -9.93
CA GLN A 287 -7.23 -25.71 -10.87
C GLN A 287 -7.72 -25.79 -12.32
N PRO A 288 -8.47 -24.76 -12.79
CA PRO A 288 -9.13 -24.82 -14.08
C PRO A 288 -8.10 -24.99 -15.20
N PRO A 289 -8.42 -25.74 -16.26
CA PRO A 289 -7.57 -25.77 -17.44
C PRO A 289 -7.53 -24.38 -18.06
N ARG A 290 -6.42 -24.06 -18.73
CA ARG A 290 -6.24 -22.76 -19.41
C ARG A 290 -7.37 -22.45 -20.41
N THR A 291 -8.00 -23.48 -20.96
CA THR A 291 -9.15 -23.39 -21.89
C THR A 291 -10.45 -22.90 -21.26
N SER A 292 -10.55 -22.83 -19.92
CA SER A 292 -11.73 -22.30 -19.23
C SER A 292 -11.89 -20.78 -19.40
N TYR A 293 -10.82 -20.07 -19.79
CA TYR A 293 -10.93 -18.66 -20.13
C TYR A 293 -11.47 -18.48 -21.56
N PRO A 294 -12.48 -17.60 -21.78
CA PRO A 294 -13.14 -17.50 -23.08
C PRO A 294 -12.23 -16.95 -24.17
N ARG A 295 -12.17 -17.66 -25.31
CA ARG A 295 -11.33 -17.30 -26.47
C ARG A 295 -12.01 -16.37 -27.46
N ALA A 296 -13.34 -16.41 -27.53
CA ALA A 296 -14.15 -15.67 -28.48
C ALA A 296 -15.54 -15.40 -27.89
N ASN A 297 -16.27 -14.47 -28.51
CA ASN A 297 -17.65 -14.09 -28.21
C ASN A 297 -17.88 -13.42 -26.85
N ALA A 298 -16.86 -13.27 -26.00
CA ALA A 298 -16.96 -12.35 -24.88
C ALA A 298 -17.11 -10.91 -25.41
N PRO A 299 -17.76 -10.01 -24.65
CA PRO A 299 -17.72 -8.57 -24.85
C PRO A 299 -16.34 -8.06 -25.28
N ILE A 300 -16.34 -6.99 -26.08
CA ILE A 300 -15.11 -6.42 -26.66
C ILE A 300 -14.09 -6.13 -25.55
N GLY A 301 -12.85 -6.56 -25.71
CA GLY A 301 -11.82 -6.40 -24.68
C GLY A 301 -11.66 -7.60 -23.74
N HIS A 302 -12.63 -8.53 -23.65
CA HIS A 302 -12.61 -9.57 -22.61
C HIS A 302 -12.08 -10.93 -23.06
N ASN A 303 -11.97 -11.16 -24.38
CA ASN A 303 -11.46 -12.41 -24.92
C ASN A 303 -9.99 -12.65 -24.54
N ASP A 304 -9.62 -13.92 -24.50
CA ASP A 304 -8.31 -14.44 -24.11
C ASP A 304 -7.11 -13.66 -24.68
N GLY A 305 -7.13 -13.47 -26.00
CA GLY A 305 -6.05 -12.87 -26.76
C GLY A 305 -6.08 -11.34 -26.80
N TYR A 306 -7.07 -10.68 -26.20
CA TYR A 306 -7.11 -9.23 -26.17
C TYR A 306 -6.02 -8.68 -25.25
N TYR A 307 -5.41 -7.57 -25.69
CA TYR A 307 -4.58 -6.77 -24.82
C TYR A 307 -5.45 -5.94 -23.89
N MET A 308 -5.11 -5.94 -22.61
CA MET A 308 -5.79 -5.17 -21.57
C MET A 308 -5.59 -3.66 -21.84
N VAL A 309 -6.68 -2.96 -22.13
CA VAL A 309 -6.67 -1.50 -22.29
C VAL A 309 -6.50 -0.83 -20.92
N PRO A 310 -5.81 0.31 -20.76
CA PRO A 310 -4.87 0.95 -21.67
C PRO A 310 -3.41 0.67 -21.26
N PHE A 311 -3.10 -0.53 -20.74
CA PHE A 311 -1.78 -0.79 -20.18
C PHE A 311 -0.67 -0.66 -21.21
N MET A 312 0.43 -0.04 -20.77
CA MET A 312 1.70 -0.03 -21.47
C MET A 312 2.79 -0.44 -20.45
N PRO A 313 3.59 -1.49 -20.71
CA PRO A 313 3.58 -2.38 -21.88
C PRO A 313 2.30 -3.22 -21.98
N LEU A 314 2.12 -3.87 -23.13
CA LEU A 314 0.91 -4.63 -23.43
C LEU A 314 0.85 -5.96 -22.65
N TYR A 315 -0.32 -6.26 -22.09
CA TYR A 315 -0.61 -7.50 -21.35
C TYR A 315 -1.86 -8.18 -21.90
N ARG A 316 -1.86 -9.50 -22.07
CA ARG A 316 -3.06 -10.22 -22.56
C ARG A 316 -3.89 -10.78 -21.41
N ASN A 317 -5.21 -10.75 -21.54
CA ASN A 317 -6.12 -11.28 -20.51
C ASN A 317 -5.79 -12.70 -20.06
N GLY A 318 -5.68 -13.60 -21.03
CA GLY A 318 -5.45 -15.01 -20.75
C GLY A 318 -4.06 -15.32 -20.17
N GLU A 319 -3.07 -14.44 -20.38
CA GLU A 319 -1.74 -14.56 -19.77
C GLU A 319 -1.74 -14.23 -18.28
N TYR A 320 -2.84 -13.74 -17.71
CA TYR A 320 -3.01 -13.48 -16.28
C TYR A 320 -4.08 -14.36 -15.63
N PHE A 321 -4.51 -15.41 -16.35
CA PHE A 321 -5.32 -16.51 -15.82
C PHE A 321 -4.46 -17.62 -15.18
N LEU A 322 -3.68 -17.23 -14.16
CA LEU A 322 -2.75 -18.12 -13.43
C LEU A 322 -2.64 -17.77 -11.94
N SER A 323 -1.99 -18.63 -11.15
CA SER A 323 -1.80 -18.40 -9.71
C SER A 323 -0.84 -17.24 -9.41
N ASN A 324 -1.11 -16.49 -8.34
CA ASN A 324 -0.25 -15.41 -7.83
C ASN A 324 1.20 -15.84 -7.59
N LYS A 325 1.45 -17.12 -7.27
CA LYS A 325 2.80 -17.65 -7.07
C LYS A 325 3.69 -17.44 -8.31
N ALA A 326 3.13 -17.61 -9.51
CA ALA A 326 3.85 -17.36 -10.76
C ALA A 326 4.03 -15.86 -11.07
N LEU A 327 3.34 -14.98 -10.37
CA LEU A 327 3.48 -13.52 -10.44
C LEU A 327 4.38 -12.96 -9.32
N GLY A 328 4.95 -13.82 -8.47
CA GLY A 328 5.93 -13.43 -7.46
C GLY A 328 5.34 -12.77 -6.21
N TYR A 329 4.03 -12.92 -5.94
CA TYR A 329 3.42 -12.41 -4.72
C TYR A 329 2.45 -13.41 -4.09
N GLU A 330 2.11 -13.15 -2.82
CA GLU A 330 1.21 -14.00 -2.05
C GLU A 330 0.44 -13.20 -1.01
N TYR A 331 -0.75 -13.68 -0.62
CA TYR A 331 -1.55 -13.13 0.48
C TYR A 331 -1.26 -13.89 1.78
N ALA A 332 -1.06 -13.17 2.88
CA ALA A 332 -0.65 -13.75 4.16
C ALA A 332 -1.57 -14.88 4.65
N TYR A 333 -2.90 -14.72 4.51
CA TYR A 333 -3.87 -15.73 4.93
C TYR A 333 -3.94 -16.96 4.02
N LEU A 334 -3.34 -16.90 2.83
CA LEU A 334 -3.24 -18.00 1.86
C LEU A 334 -1.88 -18.72 1.90
N LEU A 335 -0.98 -18.31 2.81
CA LEU A 335 0.29 -19.01 3.02
C LEU A 335 0.08 -20.40 3.62
N ASP A 336 0.98 -21.34 3.29
CA ASP A 336 1.00 -22.65 3.92
C ASP A 336 1.18 -22.49 5.44
N PRO A 337 0.64 -23.38 6.29
CA PRO A 337 0.61 -23.18 7.76
C PRO A 337 1.98 -22.85 8.37
N GLY A 338 3.06 -23.49 7.89
CA GLY A 338 4.43 -23.20 8.32
C GLY A 338 4.92 -21.81 7.90
N GLN A 339 4.62 -21.39 6.67
CA GLN A 339 4.97 -20.04 6.17
C GLN A 339 4.15 -18.96 6.88
N ARG A 340 2.86 -19.23 7.13
CA ARG A 340 1.98 -18.34 7.89
C ARG A 340 2.47 -18.14 9.32
N PHE A 341 2.92 -19.20 9.99
CA PHE A 341 3.52 -19.09 11.32
C PHE A 341 4.76 -18.19 11.31
N VAL A 342 5.67 -18.37 10.34
CA VAL A 342 6.84 -17.49 10.22
C VAL A 342 6.42 -16.04 9.97
N GLN A 343 5.49 -15.82 9.04
CA GLN A 343 5.08 -14.48 8.61
C GLN A 343 4.28 -13.72 9.67
N GLU A 344 3.29 -14.34 10.29
CA GLU A 344 2.38 -13.70 11.26
C GLU A 344 2.93 -13.71 12.68
N PHE A 345 3.70 -14.74 13.06
CA PHE A 345 4.19 -14.90 14.43
C PHE A 345 5.65 -14.51 14.59
N LEU A 346 6.58 -15.09 13.81
CA LEU A 346 8.02 -14.87 14.04
C LEU A 346 8.53 -13.52 13.51
N THR A 347 8.07 -13.12 12.33
CA THR A 347 8.59 -11.93 11.64
C THR A 347 8.43 -10.64 12.44
N PRO A 348 7.27 -10.37 13.10
CA PRO A 348 7.13 -9.19 13.96
C PRO A 348 8.12 -9.16 15.12
N TYR A 349 8.37 -10.30 15.79
CA TYR A 349 9.35 -10.37 16.87
C TYR A 349 10.77 -10.16 16.38
N LEU A 350 11.12 -10.69 15.20
CA LEU A 350 12.43 -10.49 14.60
C LEU A 350 12.67 -9.03 14.23
N GLN A 351 11.68 -8.34 13.64
CA GLN A 351 11.76 -6.91 13.37
C GLN A 351 11.91 -6.10 14.66
N GLN A 352 11.08 -6.37 15.66
CA GLN A 352 11.18 -5.69 16.95
C GLN A 352 12.54 -5.95 17.61
N ALA A 353 13.08 -7.15 17.51
CA ALA A 353 14.42 -7.47 17.99
C ALA A 353 15.49 -6.70 17.22
N GLN A 354 15.40 -6.60 15.90
CA GLN A 354 16.33 -5.81 15.07
C GLN A 354 16.31 -4.32 15.41
N ASP A 355 15.12 -3.74 15.60
CA ASP A 355 14.96 -2.32 15.94
C ASP A 355 15.55 -1.99 17.32
N ILE A 356 15.37 -2.90 18.28
CA ILE A 356 15.88 -2.75 19.65
C ILE A 356 17.36 -3.13 19.74
N TRP A 357 17.88 -3.94 18.82
CA TRP A 357 19.25 -4.46 18.85
C TRP A 357 20.30 -3.34 18.87
N GLN A 358 20.11 -2.28 18.08
CA GLN A 358 21.02 -1.15 18.05
C GLN A 358 21.07 -0.42 19.40
N TRP A 359 19.92 -0.26 20.05
CA TRP A 359 19.83 0.36 21.37
C TRP A 359 20.44 -0.51 22.47
N LEU A 360 20.23 -1.83 22.42
CA LEU A 360 20.84 -2.78 23.35
C LEU A 360 22.37 -2.82 23.21
N LEU A 361 22.88 -2.84 21.98
CA LEU A 361 24.31 -2.74 21.72
C LEU A 361 24.89 -1.41 22.22
N GLY A 362 24.21 -0.30 21.92
CA GLY A 362 24.59 1.03 22.41
C GLY A 362 24.65 1.10 23.93
N ALA A 363 23.62 0.60 24.61
CA ALA A 363 23.57 0.51 26.07
C ALA A 363 24.68 -0.38 26.64
N GLY A 364 24.96 -1.52 26.00
CA GLY A 364 26.05 -2.42 26.38
C GLY A 364 27.43 -1.77 26.29
N ILE A 365 27.71 -1.06 25.19
CA ILE A 365 28.96 -0.31 25.00
C ILE A 365 29.09 0.81 26.05
N LEU A 366 28.03 1.57 26.28
CA LEU A 366 27.99 2.62 27.31
C LEU A 366 28.22 2.05 28.71
N GLY A 367 27.58 0.93 29.05
CA GLY A 367 27.78 0.23 30.32
C GLY A 367 29.22 -0.25 30.51
N ALA A 368 29.85 -0.77 29.45
CA ALA A 368 31.26 -1.17 29.47
C ALA A 368 32.19 0.03 29.67
N MET A 369 31.95 1.14 28.98
CA MET A 369 32.71 2.39 29.13
C MET A 369 32.63 2.94 30.56
N VAL A 370 31.43 3.01 31.13
CA VAL A 370 31.21 3.46 32.52
C VAL A 370 31.94 2.54 33.50
N SER A 371 31.87 1.23 33.29
CA SER A 371 32.54 0.25 34.15
C SER A 371 34.07 0.39 34.11
N ILE A 372 34.64 0.65 32.93
CA ILE A 372 36.08 0.92 32.77
C ILE A 372 36.48 2.20 33.51
N ILE A 373 35.70 3.28 33.37
CA ILE A 373 35.98 4.56 34.04
C ILE A 373 35.92 4.39 35.56
N ILE A 374 34.90 3.73 36.09
CA ILE A 374 34.77 3.45 37.53
C ILE A 374 35.94 2.58 38.01
N GLY A 375 36.32 1.56 37.24
CA GLY A 375 37.48 0.72 37.54
C GLY A 375 38.79 1.50 37.60
N LEU A 376 39.05 2.38 36.63
CA LEU A 376 40.21 3.25 36.59
C LEU A 376 40.23 4.23 37.77
N LEU A 377 39.09 4.85 38.08
CA LEU A 377 38.95 5.74 39.24
C LEU A 377 39.22 4.99 40.55
N ALA A 378 38.69 3.78 40.73
CA ALA A 378 38.93 2.96 41.90
C ALA A 378 40.42 2.57 42.04
N VAL A 379 41.10 2.24 40.93
CA VAL A 379 42.54 1.95 40.91
C VAL A 379 43.35 3.20 41.27
N LEU A 380 43.01 4.37 40.72
CA LEU A 380 43.65 5.65 41.05
C LEU A 380 43.45 6.01 42.52
N LEU A 381 42.24 5.81 43.06
CA LEU A 381 41.93 6.05 44.47
C LEU A 381 42.74 5.13 45.38
N ARG A 382 42.81 3.83 45.06
CA ARG A 382 43.63 2.85 45.79
C ARG A 382 45.11 3.20 45.73
N ARG A 383 45.64 3.62 44.57
CA ARG A 383 47.04 4.07 44.44
C ARG A 383 47.31 5.32 45.30
N LYS A 384 46.38 6.28 45.33
CA LYS A 384 46.48 7.50 46.14
C LYS A 384 46.45 7.19 47.65
N LEU A 385 45.54 6.31 48.08
CA LEU A 385 45.44 5.85 49.47
C LEU A 385 46.70 5.08 49.91
N LYS A 386 47.22 4.18 49.07
CA LYS A 386 48.46 3.42 49.34
C LYS A 386 49.69 4.35 49.40
N ARG A 387 49.74 5.39 48.57
CA ARG A 387 50.78 6.44 48.59
C ARG A 387 50.69 7.30 49.85
N ASN A 388 49.48 7.65 50.30
CA ASN A 388 49.26 8.37 51.56
C ASN A 388 49.60 7.52 52.81
N GLN A 389 49.31 6.22 52.81
CA GLN A 389 49.75 5.30 53.86
C GLN A 389 51.28 5.16 53.91
N ARG A 390 51.96 5.09 52.75
CA ARG A 390 53.43 5.11 52.68
C ARG A 390 54.02 6.42 53.22
N ARG A 391 53.43 7.58 52.90
CA ARG A 391 53.84 8.88 53.46
C ARG A 391 53.64 8.96 54.98
N LYS A 392 52.53 8.43 55.52
CA LYS A 392 52.30 8.35 56.97
C LYS A 392 53.30 7.42 57.68
N ARG A 393 53.72 6.32 57.04
CA ARG A 393 54.78 5.43 57.57
C ARG A 393 56.17 6.08 57.55
N ALA A 394 56.49 6.88 56.54
CA ALA A 394 57.78 7.57 56.43
C ALA A 394 57.95 8.71 57.48
N SER A 395 56.84 9.32 57.94
CA SER A 395 56.85 10.37 58.97
C SER A 395 57.12 9.86 60.40
N SER A 396 57.21 8.54 60.62
CA SER A 396 57.30 7.92 61.96
C SER A 396 58.74 7.72 62.45
N TYR A 397 59.76 7.97 61.64
CA TYR A 397 61.16 7.95 62.06
C TYR A 397 61.62 9.40 62.29
N GLY A 398 61.38 9.90 63.51
CA GLY A 398 61.90 11.20 63.96
C GLY A 398 63.30 11.04 64.54
N GLU A 399 64.29 11.71 63.94
CA GLU A 399 65.62 11.90 64.53
C GLU A 399 65.59 12.97 65.62
N ARG A 400 66.04 12.59 66.83
CA ARG A 400 66.40 13.47 67.94
C ARG A 400 67.90 13.79 67.84
N GLN A 401 68.22 15.10 67.74
CA GLN A 401 69.35 15.90 68.28
C GLN A 401 70.63 15.21 68.84
N PRO A 402 71.83 15.87 68.84
CA PRO A 402 72.00 17.24 69.34
C PRO A 402 73.07 18.17 68.71
N LEU A 403 72.97 19.41 69.17
CA LEU A 403 73.81 20.61 69.08
C LEU A 403 75.33 20.38 69.18
N LEU A 404 76.10 21.05 68.32
CA LEU A 404 77.40 21.65 68.67
C LEU A 404 77.65 22.94 67.87
N GLN A 405 78.16 23.94 68.59
CA GLN A 405 78.56 25.30 68.21
C GLN A 405 80.07 25.33 67.92
N SER A 406 80.52 26.08 66.91
CA SER A 406 81.79 26.87 66.85
C SER A 406 81.99 27.36 65.40
N SER A 407 81.79 28.65 65.12
CA SER A 407 82.82 29.72 65.03
C SER A 407 83.69 29.71 63.76
N SER A 408 83.78 30.90 63.14
CA SER A 408 84.86 31.44 62.28
C SER A 408 85.22 30.67 61.01
N GLU A 409 85.61 31.25 59.89
CA GLU A 409 85.71 32.59 59.31
C GLU A 409 86.06 32.32 57.83
N GLU A 410 85.70 33.28 56.96
CA GLU A 410 86.42 33.70 55.74
C GLU A 410 86.98 32.70 54.71
N GLY A 411 86.96 33.13 53.44
CA GLY A 411 88.05 32.82 52.52
C GLY A 411 87.73 32.00 51.27
N SER A 412 87.05 32.63 50.31
CA SER A 412 87.44 32.75 48.89
C SER A 412 88.26 31.66 48.16
N SER A 413 87.76 31.31 46.96
CA SER A 413 88.47 31.02 45.68
C SER A 413 89.42 29.81 45.62
N SER A 414 89.13 28.78 44.83
CA SER A 414 89.27 28.63 43.36
C SER A 414 90.39 27.63 43.04
N TYR A 415 90.52 27.23 41.76
CA TYR A 415 91.34 26.16 41.13
C TYR A 415 90.65 24.78 41.04
N GLN A 416 90.11 24.43 39.87
CA GLN A 416 90.76 23.85 38.66
C GLN A 416 91.11 22.36 38.83
N THR A 417 90.36 21.43 38.24
CA THR A 417 90.49 20.81 36.89
C THR A 417 91.59 19.73 36.77
N THR A 418 91.23 18.68 36.01
CA THR A 418 92.04 17.68 35.27
C THR A 418 92.36 16.35 35.98
N LEU A 419 91.74 15.26 35.50
CA LEU A 419 92.13 14.60 34.25
C LEU A 419 90.90 14.32 33.38
#